data_AF-A0A9D6SAS4-F1
#
_entry.id   AF-A0A9D6SAS4-F1
#
_cell.length_a   1.000
_cell.length_b   1.000
_cell.length_c   1.000
_cell.angle_alpha   90.00
_cell.angle_beta   90.00
_cell.angle_gamma   90.00
#
_symmetry.space_group_name_H-M   'P 1'
#
loop_
_entity.id
_entity.type
_entity.pdbx_description
1 polymer ?
#
loop_
_entity_poly.entity_id
_entity_poly.type
_entity_poly.pdbx_seq_one_letter_code
_entity_poly.pdbx_strand_id
1 'polypeptide(L)'
;MNRALQGGLILGDAIVLYLALLVMLFIRYGTVAGRGAQSHFSPFTILFLIWILVFYIAGLYDVRSLKNNSSFARKLALALTTNFLFAIAFFYFVPGFGITPKTNLVIFLVLFSLGMYVWRTSYNTALLARGRGVRRILIVGYNQVAQELSDFI
;
A
#
# COMPACT_ATOMS: atom_id res chain seq x y z
N MET A 1 -3.88 -16.16 13.98
CA MET A 1 -3.65 -14.76 13.55
C MET A 1 -2.35 -14.74 12.78
N ASN A 2 -2.37 -14.69 11.45
CA ASN A 2 -1.18 -14.98 10.63
C ASN A 2 -0.31 -13.73 10.45
N ARG A 3 0.56 -13.45 11.44
CA ARG A 3 1.60 -12.40 11.38
C ARG A 3 2.46 -12.47 10.10
N ALA A 4 2.64 -13.68 9.56
CA ALA A 4 3.34 -13.91 8.29
C ALA A 4 2.67 -13.22 7.08
N LEU A 5 1.33 -13.15 7.04
CA LEU A 5 0.62 -12.47 5.95
C LEU A 5 0.78 -10.95 6.03
N GLN A 6 0.78 -10.41 7.26
CA GLN A 6 1.01 -8.99 7.49
C GLN A 6 2.43 -8.58 7.08
N GLY A 7 3.43 -9.38 7.45
CA GLY A 7 4.81 -9.16 7.01
C GLY A 7 4.94 -9.16 5.49
N GLY A 8 4.27 -10.09 4.80
CA GLY A 8 4.25 -10.12 3.34
C GLY A 8 3.65 -8.87 2.69
N LEU A 9 2.59 -8.30 3.28
CA LEU A 9 2.01 -7.04 2.81
C LEU A 9 2.96 -5.86 2.98
N ILE A 10 3.57 -5.72 4.16
CA ILE A 10 4.51 -4.62 4.45
C ILE A 10 5.72 -4.70 3.51
N LEU A 11 6.29 -5.90 3.33
CA LEU A 11 7.42 -6.12 2.43
C LEU A 11 7.03 -5.82 0.98
N GLY A 12 5.86 -6.26 0.54
CA GLY A 12 5.37 -5.97 -0.80
C GLY A 12 5.16 -4.48 -1.05
N ASP A 13 4.54 -3.78 -0.10
CA ASP A 13 4.37 -2.32 -0.18
C ASP A 13 5.74 -1.61 -0.25
N ALA A 14 6.72 -2.05 0.54
CA ALA A 14 8.08 -1.54 0.48
C ALA A 14 8.74 -1.79 -0.89
N ILE A 15 8.60 -3.00 -1.45
CA ILE A 15 9.10 -3.32 -2.79
C ILE A 15 8.48 -2.39 -3.83
N VAL A 16 7.16 -2.16 -3.78
CA VAL A 16 6.46 -1.26 -4.70
C VAL A 16 6.98 0.17 -4.58
N LEU A 17 7.26 0.66 -3.36
CA LEU A 17 7.86 1.98 -3.14
C LEU A 17 9.22 2.11 -3.83
N TYR A 18 10.13 1.16 -3.59
CA TYR A 18 11.46 1.19 -4.19
C TYR A 18 11.42 0.98 -5.71
N LEU A 19 10.54 0.12 -6.22
CA LEU A 19 10.35 -0.06 -7.66
C LEU A 19 9.86 1.23 -8.33
N ALA A 20 8.88 1.92 -7.74
CA ALA A 20 8.40 3.19 -8.25
C ALA A 20 9.51 4.27 -8.27
N LEU A 21 10.38 4.29 -7.26
CA LEU A 21 11.55 5.16 -7.22
C LEU A 21 12.54 4.83 -8.35
N LEU A 22 12.91 3.56 -8.51
CA LEU A 22 13.87 3.13 -9.53
C LEU A 22 13.36 3.45 -10.94
N VAL A 23 12.07 3.19 -11.20
CA VAL A 23 11.44 3.51 -12.50
C VAL A 23 11.42 5.01 -12.73
N MET A 24 11.05 5.82 -11.72
CA MET A 24 11.10 7.28 -11.84
C MET A 24 12.51 7.79 -12.15
N LEU A 25 13.53 7.26 -11.45
CA LEU A 25 14.92 7.61 -11.69
C LEU A 25 15.40 7.22 -13.09
N PHE A 26 15.00 6.04 -13.57
CA PHE A 26 15.32 5.61 -14.93
C PHE A 26 14.66 6.51 -15.98
N ILE A 27 13.37 6.85 -15.82
CA ILE A 27 12.66 7.76 -16.72
C ILE A 27 13.30 9.16 -16.73
N ARG A 28 13.74 9.66 -15.57
CA ARG A 28 14.22 11.03 -15.44
C ARG A 28 15.69 11.21 -15.79
N TYR A 29 16.54 10.27 -15.35
CA TYR A 29 18.00 10.40 -15.41
C TYR A 29 18.64 9.38 -16.37
N GLY A 30 17.88 8.42 -16.91
CA GLY A 30 18.40 7.33 -17.76
C GLY A 30 19.26 6.31 -17.01
N THR A 31 19.65 6.60 -15.76
CA THR A 31 20.50 5.74 -14.93
C THR A 31 20.06 5.86 -13.48
N VAL A 32 20.16 4.76 -12.73
CA VAL A 32 19.90 4.72 -11.29
C VAL A 32 21.16 4.95 -10.44
N ALA A 33 22.35 4.88 -11.05
CA ALA A 33 23.64 4.99 -10.36
C ALA A 33 24.32 6.37 -10.48
N GLY A 34 23.80 7.27 -11.32
CA GLY A 34 24.38 8.62 -11.47
C GLY A 34 24.29 9.46 -10.18
N ARG A 35 25.21 10.43 -10.01
CA ARG A 35 25.22 11.33 -8.82
C ARG A 35 23.87 12.01 -8.58
N GLY A 36 23.18 12.41 -9.66
CA GLY A 36 21.82 12.95 -9.59
C GLY A 36 20.82 11.96 -8.99
N ALA A 37 20.86 10.69 -9.40
CA ALA A 37 19.96 9.65 -8.88
C ALA A 37 20.24 9.30 -7.41
N GLN A 38 21.51 9.20 -7.01
CA GLN A 38 21.88 8.88 -5.62
C GLN A 38 21.36 9.92 -4.61
N SER A 39 21.32 11.19 -4.99
CA SER A 39 20.79 12.26 -4.13
C SER A 39 19.30 12.11 -3.79
N HIS A 40 18.55 11.30 -4.52
CA HIS A 40 17.13 11.05 -4.26
C HIS A 40 16.89 9.89 -3.28
N PHE A 41 17.81 8.95 -3.14
CA PHE A 41 17.58 7.77 -2.30
C PHE A 41 17.37 8.16 -0.82
N SER A 42 18.22 9.02 -0.27
CA SER A 42 18.13 9.45 1.13
C SER A 42 16.78 10.11 1.48
N PRO A 43 16.32 11.17 0.78
CA PRO A 43 15.04 11.80 1.10
C PRO A 43 13.83 10.88 0.86
N PHE A 44 13.84 10.08 -0.21
CA PHE A 44 12.74 9.16 -0.48
C PHE A 44 12.66 8.02 0.54
N THR A 45 13.79 7.49 1.03
CA THR A 45 13.77 6.47 2.08
C THR A 45 13.14 6.99 3.38
N ILE A 46 13.44 8.23 3.79
CA ILE A 46 12.78 8.86 4.96
C ILE A 46 11.27 8.94 4.74
N LEU A 47 10.86 9.36 3.54
CA LEU A 47 9.47 9.47 3.14
C LEU A 47 8.75 8.10 3.12
N PHE A 48 9.44 7.04 2.72
CA PHE A 48 8.90 5.67 2.73
C PHE A 48 8.63 5.16 4.14
N LEU A 49 9.47 5.50 5.11
CA LEU A 49 9.23 5.15 6.52
C LEU A 49 7.95 5.82 7.04
N ILE A 50 7.76 7.10 6.74
CA ILE A 50 6.53 7.84 7.08
C ILE A 50 5.33 7.16 6.42
N TRP A 51 5.44 6.79 5.15
CA TRP A 51 4.34 6.18 4.41
C TRP A 51 3.92 4.81 4.95
N ILE A 52 4.88 3.95 5.28
CA ILE A 52 4.62 2.66 5.92
C ILE A 52 3.93 2.87 7.28
N LEU A 53 4.37 3.87 8.04
CA LEU A 53 3.76 4.21 9.32
C LEU A 53 2.31 4.70 9.15
N VAL A 54 2.04 5.55 8.16
CA VAL A 54 0.66 5.98 7.84
C VAL A 54 -0.21 4.80 7.42
N PHE A 55 0.31 3.89 6.60
CA PHE A 55 -0.41 2.66 6.23
C PHE A 55 -0.70 1.77 7.45
N TYR A 56 0.24 1.70 8.39
CA TYR A 56 0.07 0.97 9.63
C TYR A 56 -1.03 1.58 10.51
N ILE A 57 -1.00 2.89 10.73
CA ILE A 57 -2.01 3.62 11.50
C ILE A 57 -3.39 3.52 10.84
N ALA A 58 -3.46 3.60 9.52
CA ALA A 58 -4.70 3.44 8.76
C ALA A 58 -5.27 2.01 8.82
N GLY A 59 -4.55 1.06 9.41
CA GLY A 59 -4.97 -0.34 9.53
C GLY A 59 -4.98 -1.07 8.19
N LEU A 60 -4.22 -0.60 7.19
CA LEU A 60 -4.13 -1.23 5.86
C LEU A 60 -3.42 -2.59 5.89
N TYR A 61 -2.79 -2.94 7.00
CA TYR A 61 -2.16 -4.25 7.25
C TYR A 61 -3.05 -5.21 8.04
N ASP A 62 -4.30 -4.85 8.37
CA ASP A 62 -5.23 -5.80 8.97
C ASP A 62 -5.72 -6.79 7.90
N VAL A 63 -5.35 -8.06 8.08
CA VAL A 63 -5.73 -9.17 7.21
C VAL A 63 -7.26 -9.35 7.16
N ARG A 64 -7.98 -8.98 8.22
CA ARG A 64 -9.45 -9.03 8.27
C ARG A 64 -10.09 -7.99 7.34
N SER A 65 -9.37 -6.89 7.07
CA SER A 65 -9.81 -5.81 6.18
C SER A 65 -9.45 -6.04 4.71
N LEU A 66 -8.81 -7.18 4.36
CA LEU A 66 -8.40 -7.48 2.98
C LEU A 66 -9.57 -7.85 2.06
N LYS A 67 -10.73 -8.22 2.60
CA LYS A 67 -11.93 -8.39 1.78
C LYS A 67 -12.19 -7.07 1.07
N ASN A 68 -12.14 -7.08 -0.26
CA ASN A 68 -12.29 -5.93 -1.17
C ASN A 68 -13.65 -5.26 -0.98
N ASN A 69 -13.80 -4.55 0.12
CA ASN A 69 -14.99 -3.84 0.53
C ASN A 69 -14.73 -2.35 0.31
N SER A 70 -15.78 -1.58 0.02
CA SER A 70 -15.70 -0.13 -0.19
C SER A 70 -15.02 0.60 0.98
N SER A 71 -15.04 0.01 2.19
CA SER A 71 -14.29 0.50 3.35
C SER A 71 -12.76 0.41 3.20
N PHE A 72 -12.23 -0.65 2.58
CA PHE A 72 -10.79 -0.77 2.30
C PHE A 72 -10.34 0.25 1.26
N ALA A 73 -11.10 0.39 0.16
CA ALA A 73 -10.82 1.39 -0.85
C ALA A 73 -10.80 2.81 -0.27
N ARG A 74 -11.75 3.13 0.63
CA ARG A 74 -11.79 4.41 1.34
C ARG A 74 -10.57 4.62 2.24
N LYS A 75 -10.16 3.61 3.02
CA LYS A 75 -8.96 3.67 3.87
C LYS A 75 -7.69 3.87 3.03
N LEU A 76 -7.57 3.13 1.92
CA LEU A 76 -6.44 3.24 1.00
C LEU A 76 -6.37 4.65 0.39
N ALA A 77 -7.49 5.17 -0.10
CA ALA A 77 -7.55 6.52 -0.65
C ALA A 77 -7.16 7.59 0.39
N LEU A 78 -7.70 7.51 1.61
CA LEU A 78 -7.35 8.44 2.70
C LEU A 78 -5.87 8.37 3.06
N ALA A 79 -5.30 7.16 3.15
CA ALA A 79 -3.89 7.00 3.47
C ALA A 79 -2.97 7.49 2.34
N LEU A 80 -3.33 7.25 1.07
CA LEU A 80 -2.61 7.78 -0.08
C LEU A 80 -2.64 9.31 -0.11
N THR A 81 -3.80 9.93 0.07
CA THR A 81 -3.93 11.38 0.14
C THR A 81 -3.09 11.95 1.29
N THR A 82 -3.13 11.34 2.47
CA THR A 82 -2.31 11.74 3.62
C THR A 82 -0.82 11.66 3.31
N ASN A 83 -0.39 10.56 2.70
CA ASN A 83 0.99 10.35 2.27
C ASN A 83 1.45 11.35 1.22
N PHE A 84 0.58 11.73 0.29
CA PHE A 84 0.88 12.74 -0.73
C PHE A 84 1.04 14.12 -0.10
N LEU A 85 0.19 14.47 0.87
CA LEU A 85 0.33 15.71 1.64
C LEU A 85 1.65 15.74 2.41
N PHE A 86 2.03 14.63 3.07
CA PHE A 86 3.33 14.52 3.72
C PHE A 86 4.48 14.64 2.73
N ALA A 87 4.37 14.05 1.55
CA ALA A 87 5.41 14.14 0.53
C ALA A 87 5.58 15.58 0.01
N ILE A 88 4.48 16.26 -0.29
CA ILE A 88 4.48 17.67 -0.70
C ILE A 88 5.09 18.53 0.40
N ALA A 89 4.64 18.36 1.65
CA ALA A 89 5.17 19.10 2.79
C ALA A 89 6.68 18.85 2.96
N PHE A 90 7.12 17.60 2.94
CA PHE A 90 8.52 17.23 3.10
C PHE A 90 9.42 17.90 2.05
N PHE A 91 9.05 17.83 0.77
CA PHE A 91 9.85 18.46 -0.29
C PHE A 91 9.74 19.98 -0.36
N TYR A 92 8.71 20.58 0.25
CA TYR A 92 8.54 22.04 0.28
C TYR A 92 9.22 22.69 1.49
N PHE A 93 9.22 22.02 2.65
CA PHE A 93 9.78 22.55 3.91
C PHE A 93 11.24 22.18 4.16
N VAL A 94 11.83 21.25 3.39
CA VAL A 94 13.25 20.90 3.52
C VAL A 94 14.07 21.59 2.41
N PRO A 95 14.56 22.82 2.63
CA PRO A 95 15.47 23.49 1.70
C PRO A 95 16.84 22.79 1.75
N GLY A 96 17.39 22.44 0.59
CA GLY A 96 18.73 21.83 0.49
C GLY A 96 18.86 20.79 -0.61
N PHE A 97 17.75 20.22 -1.09
CA PHE A 97 17.76 19.37 -2.27
C PHE A 97 17.65 20.28 -3.50
N GLY A 98 18.77 20.70 -4.09
CA GLY A 98 18.87 21.51 -5.32
C GLY A 98 18.34 20.81 -6.59
N ILE A 99 17.34 19.96 -6.43
CA ILE A 99 16.68 19.11 -7.40
C ILE A 99 15.29 19.72 -7.58
N THR A 100 14.81 19.91 -8.81
CA THR A 100 13.45 20.40 -9.05
C THR A 100 12.44 19.30 -8.64
N PRO A 101 11.87 19.31 -7.42
CA PRO A 101 11.26 18.10 -6.85
C PRO A 101 9.88 17.83 -7.45
N LYS A 102 9.25 18.86 -8.02
CA LYS A 102 7.84 18.84 -8.40
C LYS A 102 7.54 17.80 -9.47
N THR A 103 8.35 17.71 -10.51
CA THR A 103 8.13 16.74 -11.60
C THR A 103 8.45 15.31 -11.16
N ASN A 104 9.58 15.11 -10.48
CA ASN A 104 10.01 13.79 -10.02
C ASN A 104 9.02 13.21 -9.00
N LEU A 105 8.51 14.06 -8.09
CA LEU A 105 7.49 13.67 -7.13
C LEU A 105 6.21 13.25 -7.83
N VAL A 106 5.69 14.03 -8.78
CA VAL A 106 4.46 13.68 -9.51
C VAL A 106 4.61 12.35 -10.26
N ILE A 107 5.73 12.13 -10.97
CA ILE A 107 6.00 10.86 -11.66
C ILE A 107 6.02 9.71 -10.65
N PHE A 108 6.71 9.90 -9.52
CA PHE A 108 6.76 8.90 -8.46
C PHE A 108 5.37 8.59 -7.89
N LEU A 109 4.55 9.60 -7.58
CA LEU A 109 3.20 9.43 -7.04
C LEU A 109 2.31 8.62 -8.00
N VAL A 110 2.39 8.89 -9.30
CA VAL A 110 1.62 8.16 -10.32
C VAL A 110 2.08 6.70 -10.39
N LEU A 111 3.39 6.47 -10.52
CA LEU A 111 3.95 5.12 -10.61
C LEU A 111 3.64 4.30 -9.36
N PHE A 112 3.81 4.91 -8.19
CA PHE A 112 3.51 4.29 -6.91
C PHE A 112 2.01 3.95 -6.81
N SER A 113 1.12 4.88 -7.14
CA SER A 113 -0.33 4.63 -7.06
C SER A 113 -0.76 3.45 -7.91
N LEU A 114 -0.26 3.39 -9.15
CA LEU A 114 -0.52 2.28 -10.06
C LEU A 114 0.05 0.96 -9.53
N GLY A 115 1.32 0.96 -9.12
CA GLY A 115 1.98 -0.22 -8.56
C GLY A 115 1.28 -0.73 -7.30
N MET A 116 0.84 0.19 -6.43
CA MET A 116 0.14 -0.12 -5.19
C MET A 116 -1.22 -0.75 -5.46
N TYR A 117 -1.97 -0.23 -6.43
CA TYR A 117 -3.24 -0.81 -6.85
C TYR A 117 -3.06 -2.22 -7.42
N VAL A 118 -2.08 -2.43 -8.29
CA VAL A 118 -1.76 -3.74 -8.88
C VAL A 118 -1.34 -4.74 -7.79
N TRP A 119 -0.44 -4.33 -6.90
CA TRP A 119 0.02 -5.17 -5.78
C TRP A 119 -1.12 -5.56 -4.85
N ARG A 120 -1.94 -4.60 -4.41
CA ARG A 120 -3.05 -4.91 -3.48
C ARG A 120 -4.12 -5.77 -4.11
N THR A 121 -4.44 -5.55 -5.39
CA THR A 121 -5.40 -6.39 -6.12
C THR A 121 -4.84 -7.80 -6.23
N SER A 122 -3.64 -7.98 -6.77
CA SER A 122 -3.00 -9.29 -6.96
C SER A 122 -2.82 -10.07 -5.65
N TYR A 123 -2.38 -9.42 -4.57
CA TYR A 123 -2.23 -10.06 -3.26
C TYR A 123 -3.58 -10.54 -2.72
N ASN A 124 -4.63 -9.74 -2.88
CA ASN A 124 -5.97 -10.12 -2.46
C ASN A 124 -6.52 -11.30 -3.29
N THR A 125 -6.38 -11.27 -4.62
CA THR A 125 -6.80 -12.40 -5.48
C THR A 125 -6.02 -13.67 -5.15
N ALA A 126 -4.70 -13.57 -4.91
CA ALA A 126 -3.86 -14.71 -4.54
C ALA A 126 -4.24 -15.32 -3.18
N LEU A 127 -4.66 -14.50 -2.22
CA LEU A 127 -5.14 -14.97 -0.91
C LEU A 127 -6.50 -15.66 -0.99
N LEU A 128 -7.40 -15.15 -1.83
CA LEU A 128 -8.70 -15.77 -2.10
C LEU A 128 -8.53 -17.11 -2.81
N ALA A 129 -7.66 -17.17 -3.83
CA ALA A 129 -7.35 -18.40 -4.57
C ALA A 129 -6.73 -19.49 -3.69
N ARG A 130 -5.97 -19.12 -2.66
CA ARG A 130 -5.35 -20.06 -1.70
C ARG A 130 -6.29 -20.51 -0.57
N GLY A 131 -7.57 -20.10 -0.59
CA GLY A 131 -8.56 -20.46 0.44
C GLY A 131 -8.24 -19.92 1.85
N ARG A 132 -7.21 -19.09 2.00
CA ARG A 132 -6.73 -18.55 3.28
C ARG A 132 -7.42 -17.23 3.67
N GLY A 133 -8.19 -16.65 2.75
CA GLY A 133 -8.91 -15.37 2.94
C GLY A 133 -10.38 -15.47 3.35
N VAL A 134 -10.95 -16.66 3.50
CA VAL A 134 -12.38 -16.81 3.86
C VAL A 134 -12.55 -17.92 4.88
N ARG A 135 -12.65 -17.57 6.18
CA ARG A 135 -13.48 -18.40 7.05
C ARG A 135 -14.90 -18.26 6.51
N ARG A 136 -15.40 -19.31 5.87
CA ARG A 136 -16.79 -19.47 5.46
C ARG A 136 -17.66 -19.26 6.69
N ILE A 137 -18.41 -18.15 6.73
CA ILE A 137 -19.76 -18.18 7.30
C ILE A 137 -20.60 -17.32 6.36
N LEU A 138 -21.21 -18.00 5.39
CA LEU A 138 -22.37 -17.49 4.68
C LEU A 138 -23.53 -18.32 5.21
N ILE A 139 -24.22 -17.80 6.22
CA ILE A 139 -25.58 -18.23 6.54
C ILE A 139 -26.43 -17.00 6.35
N VAL A 140 -26.99 -16.86 5.14
CA VAL A 140 -28.24 -16.14 4.91
C VAL A 140 -28.99 -16.89 3.81
N GLY A 141 -29.49 -18.06 4.19
CA GLY A 141 -30.75 -18.59 3.71
C GLY A 141 -31.61 -18.74 4.96
N TYR A 142 -32.81 -18.17 4.96
CA TYR A 142 -33.80 -18.42 6.01
C TYR A 142 -34.46 -19.75 5.68
N ASN A 143 -33.76 -20.86 5.97
CA ASN A 143 -34.32 -22.20 5.88
C ASN A 143 -34.39 -22.80 7.28
N GLN A 144 -35.49 -23.50 7.55
CA GLN A 144 -35.92 -24.03 8.86
C GLN A 144 -34.82 -24.79 9.61
N VAL A 145 -33.88 -25.39 8.88
CA VAL A 145 -32.70 -26.10 9.41
C VAL A 145 -31.73 -25.19 10.18
N ALA A 146 -31.65 -23.89 9.84
CA ALA A 146 -30.82 -22.92 10.56
C ALA A 146 -31.40 -22.54 11.94
N GLN A 147 -32.71 -22.70 12.16
CA GLN A 147 -33.34 -22.52 13.46
C GLN A 147 -33.13 -23.75 14.37
N GLU A 148 -33.13 -24.96 13.82
CA GLU A 148 -32.91 -26.17 14.65
C GLU A 148 -31.49 -26.21 15.25
N LEU A 149 -30.49 -25.60 14.60
CA LEU A 149 -29.12 -25.52 15.13
C LEU A 149 -28.94 -24.44 16.22
N SER A 150 -29.84 -23.46 16.36
CA SER A 150 -29.73 -22.44 17.43
C SER A 150 -30.26 -22.92 18.77
N ASP A 151 -31.12 -23.94 18.77
CA ASP A 151 -31.74 -24.43 20.01
C ASP A 151 -30.93 -25.54 20.68
N PHE A 152 -29.84 -26.01 20.04
CA PHE A 152 -28.97 -27.07 20.57
C PHE A 152 -27.59 -26.58 21.05
N ILE A 153 -27.31 -25.26 20.95
CA ILE A 153 -26.11 -24.60 21.48
C ILE A 153 -26.55 -23.55 22.49
#